data_AF-A0A9E4ZWR2-F1
#
_entry.id   AF-A0A9E4ZWR2-F1
#
_cell.length_a   1.000
_cell.length_b   1.000
_cell.length_c   1.000
_cell.angle_alpha   90.00
_cell.angle_beta   90.00
_cell.angle_gamma   90.00
#
_symmetry.space_group_name_H-M   'P 1'
#
loop_
_entity.id
_entity.type
_entity.pdbx_description
1 polymer ?
#
loop_
_entity_poly.entity_id
_entity_poly.type
_entity_poly.pdbx_seq_one_letter_code
_entity_poly.pdbx_strand_id
1 'polypeptide(L)'
;MVNWKAVIIGFILTVIFTSILNQVIGSFGSYIGVITAGIIVGYMVNYNWMNGVSENRRFSEKQKSLIFGAIHGGLIGILGGIVAVIIVLIVGGGPYIVESFGVLLLVEIIADVILGAVGGAFGAMIA
;
A
#
# COMPACT_ATOMS: atom_id res chain seq x y z
N MET A 1 5.28 16.94 -0.18
CA MET A 1 5.55 16.57 -1.59
C MET A 1 5.64 15.05 -1.67
N VAL A 2 5.10 14.39 -2.69
CA VAL A 2 5.13 12.91 -2.76
C VAL A 2 6.55 12.40 -3.01
N ASN A 3 7.01 11.43 -2.21
CA ASN A 3 8.27 10.73 -2.40
C ASN A 3 8.09 9.56 -3.38
N TRP A 4 8.20 9.86 -4.67
CA TRP A 4 8.02 8.87 -5.74
C TRP A 4 8.98 7.69 -5.66
N LYS A 5 10.20 7.88 -5.12
CA LYS A 5 11.15 6.77 -4.93
C LYS A 5 10.59 5.74 -3.97
N ALA A 6 10.02 6.17 -2.85
CA ALA A 6 9.39 5.26 -1.89
C ALA A 6 8.15 4.59 -2.48
N VAL A 7 7.30 5.33 -3.22
CA VAL A 7 6.11 4.78 -3.88
C VAL A 7 6.48 3.67 -4.88
N ILE A 8 7.50 3.89 -5.72
CA ILE A 8 7.95 2.90 -6.71
C ILE A 8 8.48 1.64 -6.01
N ILE A 9 9.29 1.80 -4.96
CA ILE A 9 9.81 0.66 -4.18
C ILE A 9 8.67 -0.11 -3.53
N GLY A 10 7.72 0.60 -2.90
CA GLY A 10 6.54 -0.01 -2.30
C GLY A 10 5.70 -0.77 -3.29
N PHE A 11 5.44 -0.19 -4.46
CA PHE A 11 4.70 -0.86 -5.52
C PHE A 11 5.36 -2.16 -5.98
N ILE A 12 6.68 -2.16 -6.20
CA ILE A 12 7.43 -3.37 -6.57
C ILE A 12 7.33 -4.42 -5.44
N LEU A 13 7.48 -4.01 -4.18
CA LEU A 13 7.35 -4.91 -3.03
C LEU A 13 5.95 -5.49 -2.90
N THR A 14 4.89 -4.69 -3.12
CA THR A 14 3.51 -5.17 -3.14
C THR A 14 3.35 -6.29 -4.15
N VAL A 15 3.84 -6.11 -5.38
CA VAL A 15 3.76 -7.14 -6.44
C VAL A 15 4.52 -8.40 -6.03
N ILE A 16 5.75 -8.27 -5.53
CA ILE A 16 6.58 -9.40 -5.12
C ILE A 16 5.94 -10.17 -3.96
N PHE A 17 5.61 -9.49 -2.86
CA PHE A 17 5.03 -10.14 -1.68
C PHE A 17 3.69 -10.78 -1.98
N THR A 18 2.81 -10.08 -2.72
CA THR A 18 1.52 -10.63 -3.11
C THR A 18 1.69 -11.88 -3.96
N SER A 19 2.60 -11.85 -4.94
CA SER A 19 2.85 -13.00 -5.83
C SER A 19 3.39 -14.22 -5.08
N ILE A 20 4.28 -14.01 -4.10
CA ILE A 20 4.85 -15.10 -3.30
C ILE A 20 3.84 -15.62 -2.27
N LEU A 21 3.23 -14.73 -1.49
CA LEU A 21 2.33 -15.11 -0.41
C LEU A 21 1.05 -15.76 -0.93
N ASN A 22 0.55 -15.33 -2.09
CA ASN A 22 -0.62 -15.96 -2.69
C ASN A 22 -0.41 -17.45 -3.02
N GLN A 23 0.84 -17.85 -3.32
CA GLN A 23 1.16 -19.26 -3.56
C GLN A 23 1.17 -20.10 -2.28
N VAL A 24 1.33 -19.47 -1.11
CA VAL A 24 1.46 -20.17 0.18
C VAL A 24 0.12 -20.19 0.93
N ILE A 25 -0.60 -19.06 0.95
CA ILE A 25 -1.79 -18.85 1.79
C ILE A 25 -3.02 -18.37 1.00
N GLY A 26 -3.00 -18.47 -0.32
CA GLY A 26 -4.11 -18.03 -1.18
C GLY A 26 -4.33 -16.52 -1.16
N SER A 27 -5.55 -16.05 -1.43
CA SER A 27 -5.88 -14.63 -1.59
C SER A 27 -5.52 -13.74 -0.39
N PHE A 28 -5.45 -14.31 0.83
CA PHE A 28 -4.99 -13.59 2.02
C PHE A 28 -3.54 -13.08 1.92
N GLY A 29 -2.72 -13.68 1.05
CA GLY A 29 -1.36 -13.23 0.78
C GLY A 29 -1.28 -11.82 0.21
N SER A 30 -2.29 -11.40 -0.54
CA SER A 30 -2.36 -10.07 -1.16
C SER A 30 -2.50 -8.98 -0.09
N TYR A 31 -3.41 -9.18 0.86
CA TYR A 31 -3.62 -8.24 1.97
C TYR A 31 -2.37 -8.09 2.82
N ILE A 32 -1.70 -9.19 3.16
CA ILE A 32 -0.45 -9.14 3.94
C ILE A 32 0.66 -8.47 3.13
N GLY A 33 0.74 -8.74 1.83
CA GLY A 33 1.70 -8.10 0.93
C GLY A 33 1.54 -6.57 0.89
N VAL A 34 0.30 -6.10 0.71
CA VAL A 34 -0.05 -4.67 0.68
C VAL A 34 0.28 -3.99 2.02
N ILE A 35 -0.13 -4.58 3.15
CA ILE A 35 0.17 -4.02 4.48
C ILE A 35 1.68 -3.94 4.71
N THR A 36 2.42 -5.00 4.40
CA THR A 36 3.87 -5.08 4.61
C THR A 36 4.60 -4.05 3.76
N ALA A 37 4.23 -3.92 2.47
CA ALA A 37 4.76 -2.88 1.60
C ALA A 37 4.41 -1.48 2.12
N GLY A 38 3.20 -1.30 2.65
CA GLY A 38 2.75 -0.06 3.29
C GLY A 38 3.63 0.33 4.47
N ILE A 39 3.94 -0.62 5.35
CA ILE A 39 4.83 -0.40 6.50
C ILE A 39 6.21 0.05 6.02
N ILE A 40 6.78 -0.61 5.02
CA ILE A 40 8.11 -0.26 4.50
C ILE A 40 8.10 1.15 3.90
N VAL A 41 7.07 1.49 3.10
CA VAL A 41 6.93 2.83 2.52
C VAL A 41 6.76 3.90 3.60
N GLY A 42 5.87 3.66 4.57
CA GLY A 42 5.64 4.55 5.70
C GLY A 42 6.92 4.86 6.46
N TYR A 43 7.72 3.81 6.72
CA TYR A 43 9.02 3.95 7.37
C TYR A 43 9.99 4.79 6.54
N MET A 44 10.16 4.46 5.26
CA MET A 44 11.09 5.18 4.37
C MET A 44 10.73 6.65 4.20
N VAL A 45 9.44 6.95 4.07
CA VAL A 45 8.96 8.30 3.86
C VAL A 45 9.12 9.13 5.13
N ASN A 46 8.82 8.55 6.30
CA ASN A 46 8.91 9.26 7.56
C ASN A 46 10.35 9.41 8.07
N TYR A 47 11.22 8.41 7.89
CA TYR A 47 12.64 8.52 8.24
C TYR A 47 13.29 9.73 7.55
N ASN A 48 12.97 9.95 6.27
CA ASN A 48 13.45 11.13 5.54
C ASN A 48 12.85 12.45 6.07
N TRP A 49 11.59 12.43 6.53
CA TRP A 49 10.92 13.61 7.10
C TRP A 49 11.53 13.97 8.47
N MET A 50 11.62 13.02 9.38
CA MET A 50 12.07 13.24 10.76
C MET A 50 13.54 13.64 10.85
N ASN A 51 14.39 13.17 9.93
CA ASN A 51 15.78 13.61 9.84
C ASN A 51 15.93 15.09 9.41
N GLY A 52 14.88 15.71 8.86
CA GLY A 52 14.85 17.13 8.49
C GLY A 52 14.21 18.05 9.53
N VAL A 53 13.68 17.52 10.64
CA VAL A 53 12.87 18.28 11.61
C VAL A 53 13.66 18.60 12.88
N SER A 54 13.64 19.87 13.31
CA SER A 54 14.26 20.30 14.58
C SER A 54 13.50 19.79 15.81
N GLU A 55 14.23 19.52 16.90
CA GLU A 55 13.70 18.90 18.13
C GLU A 55 12.50 19.65 18.74
N ASN A 56 12.50 20.98 18.68
CA ASN A 56 11.42 21.83 19.18
C ASN A 56 10.08 21.70 18.42
N ARG A 57 10.02 21.06 17.24
CA ARG A 57 8.79 20.91 16.44
C ARG A 57 8.17 19.49 16.47
N ARG A 58 8.76 18.56 17.23
CA ARG A 58 8.46 17.12 17.11
C ARG A 58 7.01 16.71 17.36
N PHE A 59 6.24 17.37 18.23
CA PHE A 59 4.89 16.87 18.56
C PHE A 59 3.87 17.07 17.43
N SER A 60 3.80 18.28 16.83
CA SER A 60 2.90 18.51 15.68
C SER A 60 3.37 17.78 14.42
N GLU A 61 4.68 17.58 14.30
CA GLU A 61 5.29 16.94 13.14
C GLU A 61 5.08 15.43 13.14
N LYS A 62 4.96 14.78 14.31
CA LYS A 62 4.56 13.36 14.40
C LYS A 62 3.20 13.11 13.78
N GLN A 63 2.22 13.97 14.02
CA GLN A 63 0.89 13.80 13.45
C GLN A 63 0.90 13.98 11.92
N LYS A 64 1.67 14.95 11.42
CA LYS A 64 1.87 15.14 9.96
C LYS A 64 2.59 13.96 9.32
N SER A 65 3.59 13.43 10.02
CA SER A 65 4.34 12.24 9.62
C SER A 65 3.43 11.02 9.43
N LEU A 66 2.50 10.78 10.36
CA LEU A 66 1.51 9.70 10.24
C LEU A 66 0.63 9.86 9.01
N ILE A 67 0.10 11.07 8.80
CA ILE A 67 -0.72 11.39 7.63
C ILE A 67 0.10 11.21 6.34
N PHE A 68 1.36 11.62 6.36
CA PHE A 68 2.25 11.52 5.22
C PHE A 68 2.57 10.06 4.87
N GLY A 69 2.86 9.22 5.88
CA GLY A 69 3.00 7.77 5.71
C GLY A 69 1.72 7.13 5.17
N ALA A 70 0.56 7.47 5.73
CA ALA A 70 -0.75 6.97 5.30
C ALA A 70 -1.06 7.33 3.84
N ILE A 71 -0.75 8.55 3.40
CA ILE A 71 -0.97 8.97 2.00
C ILE A 71 -0.13 8.14 1.03
N HIS A 72 1.16 7.91 1.34
CA HIS A 72 2.02 7.11 0.48
C HIS A 72 1.66 5.62 0.51
N GLY A 73 1.25 5.12 1.67
CA GLY A 73 0.64 3.81 1.84
C GLY A 73 -0.63 3.64 1.01
N GLY A 74 -1.53 4.62 1.04
CA GLY A 74 -2.75 4.60 0.23
C GLY A 74 -2.44 4.62 -1.27
N LEU A 75 -1.45 5.41 -1.71
CA LEU A 75 -1.01 5.43 -3.11
C LEU A 75 -0.52 4.07 -3.59
N ILE A 76 0.28 3.34 -2.80
CA ILE A 76 0.68 1.99 -3.18
C ILE A 76 -0.50 1.01 -3.17
N GLY A 77 -1.49 1.19 -2.28
CA GLY A 77 -2.71 0.40 -2.26
C GLY A 77 -3.52 0.59 -3.55
N ILE A 78 -3.65 1.83 -4.03
CA ILE A 78 -4.27 2.13 -5.33
C ILE A 78 -3.52 1.43 -6.46
N LEU A 79 -2.19 1.62 -6.53
CA LEU A 79 -1.37 1.05 -7.61
C LEU A 79 -1.37 -0.49 -7.58
N GLY A 80 -1.30 -1.08 -6.38
CA GLY A 80 -1.37 -2.52 -6.17
C GLY A 80 -2.71 -3.09 -6.61
N GLY A 81 -3.81 -2.51 -6.13
CA GLY A 81 -5.16 -2.94 -6.48
C GLY A 81 -5.43 -2.84 -7.99
N ILE A 82 -5.04 -1.74 -8.64
CA ILE A 82 -5.16 -1.59 -10.10
C ILE A 82 -4.39 -2.71 -10.84
N VAL A 83 -3.18 -3.02 -10.39
CA VAL A 83 -2.38 -4.07 -11.04
C VAL A 83 -2.94 -5.46 -10.80
N ALA A 84 -3.45 -5.73 -9.61
CA ALA A 84 -4.16 -6.97 -9.31
C ALA A 84 -5.37 -7.14 -10.26
N VAL A 85 -6.16 -6.09 -10.45
CA VAL A 85 -7.29 -6.09 -11.41
C VAL A 85 -6.80 -6.40 -12.82
N ILE A 86 -5.75 -5.74 -13.29
CA ILE A 86 -5.19 -5.97 -14.64
C ILE A 86 -4.72 -7.42 -14.80
N ILE A 87 -4.03 -7.98 -13.80
CA ILE A 87 -3.56 -9.38 -13.84
C ILE A 87 -4.75 -10.34 -13.92
N VAL A 88 -5.79 -10.13 -13.11
CA VAL A 88 -7.00 -10.96 -13.15
C VAL A 88 -7.67 -10.90 -14.52
N LEU A 89 -7.77 -9.71 -15.13
CA LEU A 89 -8.36 -9.54 -16.46
C LEU A 89 -7.53 -10.22 -17.58
N ILE A 90 -6.21 -10.26 -17.46
CA ILE A 90 -5.30 -10.87 -18.45
C ILE A 90 -5.24 -12.40 -18.28
N VAL A 91 -5.03 -12.88 -17.06
CA VAL A 91 -4.78 -14.30 -16.75
C VAL A 91 -6.08 -15.09 -16.65
N GLY A 92 -7.15 -14.47 -16.16
CA GLY A 92 -8.43 -15.12 -15.90
C GLY A 92 -9.23 -15.53 -17.14
N GLY A 93 -8.86 -15.07 -18.34
CA GLY A 93 -9.59 -15.33 -19.60
C GLY A 93 -11.05 -14.89 -19.52
N GLY A 94 -11.38 -13.67 -19.97
CA GLY A 94 -12.78 -13.19 -19.92
C GLY A 94 -13.77 -14.11 -20.66
N PRO A 95 -15.10 -14.09 -20.38
CA PRO A 95 -15.86 -13.27 -19.44
C PRO A 95 -16.67 -14.15 -18.45
N TYR A 96 -16.24 -14.24 -17.19
CA TYR A 96 -17.18 -14.47 -16.08
C TYR A 96 -17.45 -13.13 -15.40
N ILE A 97 -17.87 -12.15 -16.22
CA ILE A 97 -18.40 -10.87 -15.75
C ILE A 97 -19.83 -11.15 -15.30
N VAL A 98 -19.96 -11.79 -14.14
CA VAL A 98 -21.23 -11.81 -13.41
C VAL A 98 -21.47 -10.38 -12.94
N GLU A 99 -22.72 -9.91 -12.88
CA GLU A 99 -23.09 -8.53 -12.51
C GLU A 99 -22.44 -8.05 -11.19
N SER A 100 -22.00 -8.97 -10.33
CA SER A 100 -21.29 -8.73 -9.07
C SER A 100 -19.78 -8.48 -9.19
N PHE A 101 -19.15 -8.74 -10.34
CA PHE A 101 -17.68 -8.70 -10.50
C PHE A 101 -17.11 -7.29 -10.35
N GLY A 102 -17.79 -6.28 -10.91
CA GLY A 102 -17.37 -4.88 -10.76
C GLY A 102 -17.44 -4.40 -9.32
N VAL A 103 -18.44 -4.85 -8.56
CA VAL A 103 -18.59 -4.51 -7.13
C VAL A 103 -17.49 -5.19 -6.30
N LEU A 104 -17.19 -6.46 -6.57
CA LEU A 104 -16.13 -7.19 -5.87
C LEU A 104 -14.75 -6.56 -6.09
N LEU A 105 -14.41 -6.21 -7.33
CA LEU A 105 -13.15 -5.52 -7.63
C LEU A 105 -13.06 -4.15 -6.96
N LEU A 106 -14.16 -3.40 -6.95
CA LEU A 106 -14.18 -2.08 -6.31
C LEU A 106 -13.98 -2.20 -4.79
N VAL A 107 -14.61 -3.20 -4.15
CA VAL A 107 -14.40 -3.50 -2.73
C VAL A 107 -12.96 -3.91 -2.46
N GLU A 108 -12.35 -4.72 -3.32
CA GLU A 108 -10.96 -5.18 -3.18
C GLU A 108 -9.96 -4.02 -3.32
N ILE A 109 -10.14 -3.14 -4.31
CA ILE A 109 -9.33 -1.92 -4.44
C ILE A 109 -9.48 -1.04 -3.19
N ILE A 110 -10.70 -0.83 -2.70
CA ILE A 110 -10.93 -0.04 -1.48
C ILE A 110 -10.21 -0.68 -0.29
N ALA A 111 -10.28 -2.01 -0.15
CA ALA A 111 -9.56 -2.74 0.88
C ALA A 111 -8.05 -2.52 0.76
N ASP A 112 -7.47 -2.63 -0.44
CA ASP A 112 -6.05 -2.40 -0.67
C ASP A 112 -5.62 -0.96 -0.35
N VAL A 113 -6.44 0.03 -0.69
CA VAL A 113 -6.19 1.44 -0.33
C VAL A 113 -6.17 1.62 1.17
N ILE A 114 -7.14 1.04 1.89
CA ILE A 114 -7.23 1.12 3.35
C ILE A 114 -6.03 0.41 3.98
N LEU A 115 -5.73 -0.82 3.57
CA LEU A 115 -4.63 -1.61 4.09
C LEU A 115 -3.28 -0.97 3.81
N GLY A 116 -3.09 -0.42 2.61
CA GLY A 116 -1.91 0.35 2.25
C GLY A 116 -1.76 1.57 3.14
N ALA A 117 -2.83 2.36 3.33
CA ALA A 117 -2.81 3.55 4.18
C ALA A 117 -2.54 3.22 5.65
N VAL A 118 -3.15 2.16 6.17
CA VAL A 118 -2.92 1.65 7.53
C VAL A 118 -1.48 1.19 7.70
N GLY A 119 -0.97 0.39 6.76
CA GLY A 119 0.44 -0.03 6.74
C GLY A 119 1.38 1.19 6.72
N GLY A 120 1.10 2.17 5.86
CA GLY A 120 1.84 3.43 5.77
C GLY A 120 1.87 4.23 7.06
N ALA A 121 0.74 4.30 7.78
CA ALA A 121 0.68 4.94 9.09
C ALA A 121 1.51 4.18 10.13
N PHE A 122 1.40 2.86 10.19
CA PHE A 122 2.21 2.04 11.10
C PHE A 122 3.71 2.14 10.82
N GLY A 123 4.09 2.11 9.54
CA GLY A 123 5.47 2.33 9.11
C GLY A 123 6.02 3.67 9.59
N ALA A 124 5.22 4.73 9.52
CA ALA A 124 5.60 6.03 10.03
C ALA A 124 5.77 6.04 11.57
N MET A 125 4.96 5.29 12.31
CA MET A 125 5.08 5.22 13.79
C MET A 125 6.41 4.64 14.27
N ILE A 126 7.01 3.76 13.48
CA ILE A 126 8.23 3.03 13.85
C ILE A 126 9.50 3.58 13.18
N ALA A 127 9.39 4.69 12.44
CA ALA A 127 10.51 5.40 11.81
C ALA A 127 11.18 6.40 12.74
#